data_AF-A0A968H079-F1
#
_entry.id   AF-A0A968H079-F1
#
_cell.length_a   1.000
_cell.length_b   1.000
_cell.length_c   1.000
_cell.angle_alpha   90.00
_cell.angle_beta   90.00
_cell.angle_gamma   90.00
#
_symmetry.space_group_name_H-M   'P 1'
#
loop_
_entity.id
_entity.type
_entity.pdbx_description
1 polymer ?
#
loop_
_entity_poly.entity_id
_entity_poly.type
_entity_poly.pdbx_seq_one_letter_code
_entity_poly.pdbx_strand_id
1 'polypeptide(L)'
;MKRSELVARTRQLIEEGARLQASPGMGALKVWLQLSDDLLAAAWGSMDRYHLAWLQVGRPRDAVRGRAMTEAEEAAYVREVAAAKTAVLKMSVEALTRHGMPFVGETRD
;
A
#
# COMPACT_ATOMS: atom_id res chain seq x y z
N MET A 1 14.42 -1.91 12.65
CA MET A 1 13.61 -0.66 12.55
C MET A 1 12.85 -0.50 13.85
N LYS A 2 12.71 0.72 14.37
CA LYS A 2 11.88 0.97 15.56
C LYS A 2 10.39 0.93 15.19
N ARG A 3 9.52 0.55 16.13
CA ARG A 3 8.06 0.52 15.88
C ARG A 3 7.50 1.89 15.52
N SER A 4 7.96 2.91 16.23
CA SER A 4 7.63 4.31 15.98
C SER A 4 7.96 4.74 14.54
N GLU A 5 9.11 4.29 14.03
CA GLU A 5 9.55 4.54 12.66
C GLU A 5 8.67 3.83 11.63
N LEU A 6 8.35 2.55 11.83
CA LEU A 6 7.47 1.81 10.93
C LEU A 6 6.08 2.46 10.85
N VAL A 7 5.49 2.81 12.00
CA VAL A 7 4.20 3.48 12.08
C VAL A 7 4.22 4.83 11.35
N ALA A 8 5.27 5.63 11.54
CA ALA A 8 5.41 6.92 10.87
C ALA A 8 5.48 6.76 9.34
N ARG A 9 6.32 5.85 8.84
CA ARG A 9 6.45 5.58 7.40
C ARG A 9 5.14 5.03 6.80
N THR A 10 4.44 4.14 7.49
CA THR A 10 3.15 3.64 7.02
C THR A 10 2.09 4.75 6.97
N ARG A 11 2.08 5.68 7.94
CA ARG A 11 1.18 6.85 7.91
C ARG A 11 1.47 7.78 6.74
N GLN A 12 2.74 8.00 6.41
CA GLN A 12 3.11 8.77 5.22
C GLN A 12 2.55 8.12 3.94
N LEU A 13 2.69 6.80 3.79
CA LEU A 13 2.12 6.08 2.64
C LEU A 13 0.59 6.17 2.58
N ILE A 14 -0.10 6.21 3.72
CA ILE A 14 -1.56 6.43 3.79
C ILE A 14 -1.94 7.81 3.24
N GLU A 15 -1.19 8.86 3.62
CA GLU A 15 -1.42 10.21 3.11
C GLU A 15 -1.13 10.31 1.61
N GLU A 16 -0.07 9.65 1.13
CA GLU A 16 0.25 9.56 -0.30
C GLU A 16 -0.84 8.83 -1.09
N GLY A 17 -1.37 7.73 -0.55
CA GLY A 17 -2.49 7.00 -1.13
C GLY A 17 -3.77 7.85 -1.20
N ALA A 18 -4.02 8.70 -0.21
CA ALA A 18 -5.12 9.67 -0.24
C ALA A 18 -4.89 10.77 -1.30
N ARG A 19 -3.65 11.25 -1.46
CA ARG A 19 -3.29 12.20 -2.53
C ARG A 19 -3.48 11.60 -3.92
N LEU A 20 -3.10 10.34 -4.11
CA LEU A 20 -3.33 9.60 -5.37
C LEU A 20 -4.82 9.43 -5.68
N GLN A 21 -5.65 9.24 -4.66
CA GLN A 21 -7.10 9.23 -4.85
C GLN A 21 -7.62 10.58 -5.31
N ALA A 22 -7.07 11.71 -4.84
CA ALA A 22 -7.50 13.05 -5.26
C ALA A 22 -6.97 13.42 -6.65
N SER A 23 -5.68 13.16 -6.91
CA SER A 23 -4.94 13.46 -8.13
C SER A 23 -4.32 12.19 -8.70
N PRO A 24 -5.10 11.37 -9.43
CA PRO A 24 -4.64 10.09 -9.93
C PRO A 24 -3.60 10.23 -11.03
N GLY A 25 -2.62 9.34 -11.03
CA GLY A 25 -1.67 9.17 -12.12
C GLY A 25 -0.94 7.84 -12.02
N MET A 26 -0.85 7.11 -13.14
CA MET A 26 -0.27 5.76 -13.14
C MET A 26 1.20 5.73 -12.73
N GLY A 27 2.00 6.73 -13.13
CA GLY A 27 3.40 6.82 -12.74
C GLY A 27 3.57 6.95 -11.22
N ALA A 28 2.79 7.84 -10.60
CA ALA A 28 2.80 8.04 -9.16
C ALA A 28 2.26 6.82 -8.42
N LEU A 29 1.23 6.15 -8.95
CA LEU A 29 0.74 4.89 -8.41
C LEU A 29 1.83 3.81 -8.37
N LYS A 30 2.58 3.62 -9.47
CA LYS A 30 3.65 2.61 -9.54
C LYS A 30 4.73 2.85 -8.50
N VAL A 31 5.18 4.10 -8.35
CA VAL A 31 6.18 4.48 -7.33
C VAL A 31 5.63 4.22 -5.93
N TRP A 32 4.40 4.65 -5.65
CA TRP A 32 3.77 4.45 -4.35
C TRP A 32 3.59 2.96 -4.00
N LEU A 33 3.22 2.13 -4.97
CA LEU A 33 3.15 0.68 -4.81
C LEU A 33 4.52 0.09 -4.49
N GLN A 34 5.57 0.46 -5.23
CA GLN A 34 6.93 -0.01 -4.97
C GLN A 34 7.41 0.35 -3.57
N LEU A 35 7.24 1.61 -3.15
CA LEU A 35 7.63 2.07 -1.81
C LEU A 35 6.84 1.34 -0.71
N SER A 36 5.57 1.05 -0.97
CA SER A 36 4.74 0.27 -0.05
C SER A 36 5.23 -1.18 0.03
N ASP A 37 5.53 -1.81 -1.10
CA ASP A 37 6.05 -3.18 -1.17
C ASP A 37 7.39 -3.28 -0.44
N ASP A 38 8.30 -2.34 -0.65
CA ASP A 38 9.62 -2.31 -0.01
C ASP A 38 9.50 -2.18 1.52
N LEU A 39 8.63 -1.28 2.00
CA LEU A 39 8.40 -1.11 3.44
C LEU A 39 7.77 -2.36 4.06
N LEU A 40 6.78 -2.94 3.38
CA LEU A 40 6.09 -4.14 3.87
C LEU A 40 7.02 -5.35 3.84
N ALA A 41 7.85 -5.52 2.81
CA ALA A 41 8.84 -6.59 2.75
C ALA A 41 9.90 -6.45 3.85
N ALA A 42 10.32 -5.23 4.17
CA ALA A 42 11.26 -4.99 5.27
C ALA A 42 10.66 -5.32 6.64
N ALA A 43 9.37 -5.02 6.86
CA ALA A 43 8.69 -5.26 8.13
C ALA A 43 8.19 -6.70 8.30
N TRP A 44 7.70 -7.33 7.23
CA TRP A 44 6.98 -8.62 7.30
C TRP A 44 7.69 -9.75 6.56
N GLY A 45 8.77 -9.46 5.82
CA GLY A 45 9.42 -10.40 4.91
C GLY A 45 8.74 -10.44 3.53
N SER A 46 9.46 -10.94 2.52
CA SER A 46 9.00 -10.97 1.12
C SER A 46 7.85 -11.96 0.84
N MET A 47 7.43 -12.75 1.83
CA MET A 47 6.46 -13.85 1.64
C MET A 47 5.57 -14.13 2.85
N ASP A 48 5.26 -13.14 3.70
CA ASP A 48 4.26 -13.35 4.75
C ASP A 48 2.81 -13.14 4.24
N ARG A 49 1.83 -13.69 4.99
CA ARG A 49 0.40 -13.63 4.67
C ARG A 49 -0.11 -12.22 4.36
N TYR A 50 0.45 -11.20 5.00
CA TYR A 50 0.08 -9.80 4.75
C TYR A 50 0.65 -9.27 3.43
N HIS A 51 1.86 -9.69 3.05
CA HIS A 51 2.43 -9.34 1.75
C HIS A 51 1.66 -10.01 0.60
N LEU A 52 1.25 -11.28 0.77
CA LEU A 52 0.39 -11.96 -0.19
C LEU A 52 -1.01 -11.32 -0.29
N ALA A 53 -1.65 -11.00 0.84
CA ALA A 53 -2.94 -10.31 0.85
C ALA A 53 -2.83 -8.93 0.17
N TRP A 54 -1.75 -8.20 0.47
CA TRP A 54 -1.43 -6.95 -0.20
C TRP A 54 -1.35 -7.13 -1.71
N LEU A 55 -0.54 -8.06 -2.23
CA LEU A 55 -0.40 -8.31 -3.67
C LEU A 55 -1.72 -8.63 -4.39
N GLN A 56 -2.71 -9.19 -3.68
CA GLN A 56 -4.03 -9.50 -4.25
C GLN A 56 -5.03 -8.34 -4.19
N VAL A 57 -4.77 -7.29 -3.42
CA VAL A 57 -5.65 -6.11 -3.29
C VAL A 57 -5.52 -5.22 -4.54
N GLY A 58 -6.66 -4.80 -5.09
CA GLY A 58 -6.71 -3.86 -6.23
C GLY A 58 -6.55 -4.51 -7.60
N ARG A 59 -6.72 -5.84 -7.73
CA ARG A 59 -6.83 -6.48 -9.05
C ARG A 59 -8.13 -5.98 -9.70
N PRO A 60 -8.06 -5.15 -10.76
CA PRO A 60 -9.24 -4.49 -11.28
C PRO A 60 -10.16 -5.53 -11.92
N ARG A 61 -11.45 -5.47 -11.58
CA ARG A 61 -12.47 -6.37 -12.14
C ARG A 61 -12.57 -6.22 -13.66
N ASP A 62 -12.35 -5.01 -14.16
CA ASP A 62 -12.49 -4.63 -15.57
C ASP A 62 -11.13 -4.31 -16.22
N ALA A 63 -10.12 -5.15 -16.00
CA ALA A 63 -8.84 -5.01 -16.70
C ALA A 63 -9.05 -5.05 -18.23
N VAL A 64 -9.00 -3.89 -18.89
CA VAL A 64 -9.12 -3.78 -20.35
C VAL A 64 -7.94 -4.52 -20.99
N ARG A 65 -8.21 -5.67 -21.62
CA ARG A 65 -7.21 -6.45 -22.34
C ARG A 65 -7.15 -6.00 -23.80
N GLY A 66 -5.94 -5.81 -24.32
CA GLY A 66 -5.69 -5.66 -25.77
C GLY A 66 -5.71 -4.23 -26.32
N ARG A 67 -5.91 -3.20 -25.49
CA ARG A 67 -5.70 -1.79 -25.87
C ARG A 67 -5.21 -0.96 -24.69
N ALA A 68 -4.68 0.24 -24.96
CA ALA A 68 -4.38 1.22 -23.92
C ALA A 68 -5.67 1.70 -23.23
N MET A 69 -5.56 2.00 -21.93
CA MET A 69 -6.63 2.64 -21.16
C MET A 69 -6.80 4.09 -21.63
N THR A 70 -8.03 4.59 -21.58
CA THR A 70 -8.29 6.03 -21.67
C THR A 70 -7.87 6.73 -20.37
N GLU A 71 -7.70 8.05 -20.38
CA GLU A 71 -7.35 8.82 -19.19
C GLU A 71 -8.38 8.65 -18.04
N ALA A 72 -9.67 8.56 -18.37
CA ALA A 72 -10.73 8.33 -17.39
C ALA A 72 -10.67 6.92 -16.79
N GLU A 73 -10.42 5.90 -17.63
CA GLU A 73 -10.23 4.51 -17.18
C GLU A 73 -8.99 4.41 -16.28
N GLU A 74 -7.87 5.05 -16.66
CA GLU A 74 -6.67 5.11 -15.84
C GLU A 74 -6.95 5.79 -14.49
N ALA A 75 -7.61 6.94 -14.50
CA ALA A 75 -7.92 7.68 -13.29
C ALA A 75 -8.81 6.89 -12.34
N ALA A 76 -9.83 6.19 -12.85
CA ALA A 76 -10.71 5.33 -12.08
C ALA A 76 -9.92 4.16 -11.46
N TYR A 77 -9.08 3.51 -12.28
CA TYR A 77 -8.22 2.42 -11.83
C TYR A 77 -7.27 2.85 -10.71
N VAL A 78 -6.58 3.99 -10.87
CA VAL A 78 -5.68 4.51 -9.85
C VAL A 78 -6.42 4.78 -8.55
N ARG A 79 -7.61 5.38 -8.61
CA ARG A 79 -8.43 5.64 -7.41
C ARG A 79 -8.82 4.34 -6.70
N GLU A 80 -9.27 3.34 -7.45
CA GLU A 80 -9.67 2.04 -6.89
C GLU A 80 -8.50 1.36 -6.19
N VAL A 81 -7.35 1.23 -6.87
CA VAL A 81 -6.16 0.60 -6.29
C VAL A 81 -5.67 1.38 -5.08
N ALA A 82 -5.51 2.70 -5.19
CA ALA A 82 -5.04 3.53 -4.09
C ALA A 82 -5.96 3.46 -2.88
N ALA A 83 -7.29 3.46 -3.06
CA ALA A 83 -8.25 3.31 -1.97
C ALA A 83 -8.13 1.97 -1.26
N ALA A 84 -8.13 0.87 -2.02
CA ALA A 84 -8.09 -0.49 -1.47
C ALA A 84 -6.78 -0.74 -0.70
N LYS A 85 -5.65 -0.34 -1.28
CA LYS A 85 -4.32 -0.45 -0.66
C LYS A 85 -4.19 0.45 0.58
N THR A 86 -4.70 1.68 0.53
CA THR A 86 -4.70 2.58 1.69
C THR A 86 -5.47 1.99 2.88
N ALA A 87 -6.57 1.29 2.63
CA ALA A 87 -7.33 0.61 3.69
C ALA A 87 -6.48 -0.47 4.40
N VAL A 88 -5.70 -1.25 3.64
CA VAL A 88 -4.79 -2.26 4.20
C VAL A 88 -3.70 -1.61 5.05
N LEU A 89 -3.08 -0.52 4.59
CA LEU A 89 -2.06 0.20 5.37
C LEU A 89 -2.62 0.73 6.70
N LYS A 90 -3.87 1.21 6.72
CA LYS A 90 -4.56 1.63 7.95
C LYS A 90 -4.71 0.47 8.93
N MET A 91 -5.11 -0.71 8.45
CA MET A 91 -5.18 -1.92 9.27
C MET A 91 -3.81 -2.34 9.80
N SER A 92 -2.74 -2.20 9.00
CA SER A 92 -1.37 -2.46 9.46
C SER A 92 -0.95 -1.52 10.60
N VAL A 93 -1.29 -0.22 10.51
CA VAL A 93 -1.03 0.74 11.61
C VAL A 93 -1.79 0.33 12.87
N GLU A 94 -3.05 -0.07 12.74
CA GLU A 94 -3.84 -0.56 13.89
C GLU A 94 -3.22 -1.81 14.51
N ALA A 95 -2.79 -2.78 13.70
CA ALA A 95 -2.10 -3.99 14.18
C ALA A 95 -0.81 -3.65 14.98
N LEU A 96 0.00 -2.72 14.47
CA LEU A 96 1.24 -2.29 15.13
C LEU A 96 0.98 -1.50 16.43
N THR A 97 -0.01 -0.60 16.42
CA THR A 97 -0.22 0.36 17.53
C THR A 97 -1.15 -0.16 18.61
N ARG A 98 -2.25 -0.81 18.24
CA ARG A 98 -3.28 -1.28 19.17
C ARG A 98 -3.02 -2.69 19.65
N HIS A 99 -2.54 -3.55 18.76
CA HIS A 99 -2.32 -4.97 19.05
C HIS A 99 -0.86 -5.31 19.35
N GLY A 100 0.04 -4.33 19.22
CA GLY A 100 1.46 -4.50 19.54
C GLY A 100 2.14 -5.59 18.72
N MET A 101 1.65 -5.82 17.49
CA MET A 101 2.08 -6.92 16.65
C MET A 101 3.59 -6.84 16.39
N PRO A 102 4.37 -7.90 16.67
CA PRO A 102 5.80 -7.91 16.39
C PRO A 102 6.06 -8.01 14.89
N PHE A 103 7.19 -7.47 14.45
CA PHE A 103 7.61 -7.47 13.04
C PHE A 103 9.10 -7.81 12.90
N VAL A 104 9.52 -8.17 11.69
CA VAL A 104 10.88 -8.62 11.38
C VAL A 104 11.88 -7.49 11.65
N GLY A 105 12.93 -7.79 12.40
CA GLY A 105 13.97 -6.82 12.73
C GLY A 105 13.49 -5.66 13.60
N GLU A 106 12.40 -5.85 14.35
CA GLU A 106 11.97 -4.91 15.39
C GLU A 106 13.07 -4.76 16.44
N THR A 107 13.54 -3.54 16.63
CA THR A 107 14.50 -3.17 17.67
C THR A 107 13.75 -2.49 18.80
N ARG A 108 14.16 -2.74 20.05
CA ARG A 108 13.62 -2.01 21.20
C ARG A 108 13.91 -0.51 21.03
N ASP A 109 12.93 0.31 21.43
CA ASP A 109 13.07 1.76 21.44
C ASP A 109 14.19 2.22 22.38
#